data_AF-A0A9R0TS89-F1
#
_entry.id   AF-A0A9R0TS89-F1
#
_cell.length_a   1.000
_cell.length_b   1.000
_cell.length_c   1.000
_cell.angle_alpha   90.00
_cell.angle_beta   90.00
_cell.angle_gamma   90.00
#
_symmetry.space_group_name_H-M   'P 1'
#
loop_
_entity.id
_entity.type
_entity.pdbx_description
1 polymer ?
#
loop_
_entity_poly.entity_id
_entity_poly.type
_entity_poly.pdbx_seq_one_letter_code
_entity_poly.pdbx_strand_id
1 'polypeptide(L)'
;MLSRAFGGYKSSFSADLSVQALHRAFGTLLQFDRNHQAHQLHGHPVSPDGFPQEHSRGVPSACMFEPTGTVCGSFDQKLATLRSIGDCVSEYELSVLLKKIPVPVCYVWCDPSPWMHITQGISMTSNVNKMVKAGFEVKLLMADWFARMDPQITMKVGSDLSNIQTIGRYNIEVWKAIGMNLGGVEVVQLSDKISCKTDEYWSLAMDIARKSDLSRIKSWLRVYASKDPRRCQGSIDPYMSREFSAAEIANPCLQSAGILLQKADVWLLNLDQHGGHILARQYCKHIERETIPIAFFNNVLPNLLEHPGFGGCNDTRWTIFMEDCEEEVCSKIEDAFCPLKNAKCNPCLEYIKYIILPWFGKFEVLQTVENSGIK
;
A
#
# COMPACT_ATOMS: atom_id res chain seq x y z
N MET A 1 1.93 -12.39 23.17
CA MET A 1 1.70 -11.88 21.79
C MET A 1 0.31 -12.19 21.30
N LEU A 2 -0.13 -13.45 21.27
CA LEU A 2 -1.58 -13.76 21.15
C LEU A 2 -2.35 -13.06 22.29
N SER A 3 -1.81 -12.99 23.51
CA SER A 3 -2.40 -12.17 24.59
C SER A 3 -2.37 -10.64 24.40
N ARG A 4 -1.64 -10.09 23.41
CA ARG A 4 -1.79 -8.68 23.00
C ARG A 4 -2.85 -8.53 21.90
N ALA A 5 -2.99 -9.54 21.05
CA ALA A 5 -4.12 -9.66 20.11
C ALA A 5 -5.45 -10.03 20.79
N PHE A 6 -5.41 -10.65 21.98
CA PHE A 6 -6.57 -11.15 22.72
C PHE A 6 -6.76 -10.54 24.12
N GLY A 7 -5.74 -9.87 24.66
CA GLY A 7 -5.80 -9.26 26.00
C GLY A 7 -6.37 -7.87 25.90
N GLY A 8 -7.70 -7.79 25.93
CA GLY A 8 -8.46 -6.55 26.07
C GLY A 8 -8.16 -5.56 24.96
N TYR A 9 -9.00 -5.54 23.93
CA TYR A 9 -9.22 -4.32 23.17
C TYR A 9 -9.56 -3.23 24.19
N LYS A 10 -8.57 -2.41 24.58
CA LYS A 10 -8.86 -1.07 25.04
C LYS A 10 -9.57 -0.43 23.87
N SER A 11 -10.80 -0.03 24.13
CA SER A 11 -11.82 0.49 23.22
C SER A 11 -11.43 1.81 22.55
N SER A 12 -10.17 2.01 22.17
CA SER A 12 -9.64 3.31 21.73
C SER A 12 -8.80 3.25 20.46
N PHE A 13 -8.71 2.11 19.77
CA PHE A 13 -8.12 2.12 18.43
C PHE A 13 -9.10 2.80 17.46
N SER A 14 -8.87 4.08 17.20
CA SER A 14 -9.51 4.81 16.12
C SER A 14 -8.48 5.07 15.05
N ALA A 15 -8.74 4.64 13.82
CA ALA A 15 -7.88 4.99 12.70
C ALA A 15 -7.75 6.50 12.56
N ASP A 16 -8.83 7.26 12.84
CA ASP A 16 -8.78 8.71 12.86
C ASP A 16 -7.77 9.24 13.88
N LEU A 17 -7.62 8.60 15.04
CA LEU A 17 -6.57 8.98 16.02
C LEU A 17 -5.17 8.76 15.44
N SER A 18 -4.91 7.60 14.81
CA SER A 18 -3.61 7.32 14.19
C SER A 18 -3.32 8.25 13.01
N VAL A 19 -4.28 8.50 12.11
CA VAL A 19 -4.05 9.43 10.98
C VAL A 19 -3.95 10.88 11.46
N GLN A 20 -4.67 11.26 12.52
CA GLN A 20 -4.51 12.58 13.14
C GLN A 20 -3.15 12.73 13.81
N ALA A 21 -2.64 11.69 14.48
CA ALA A 21 -1.29 11.68 15.04
C ALA A 21 -0.24 11.88 13.93
N LEU A 22 -0.39 11.20 12.78
CA LEU A 22 0.45 11.44 11.60
C LEU A 22 0.36 12.89 11.11
N HIS A 23 -0.86 13.40 10.92
CA HIS A 23 -1.07 14.76 10.44
C HIS A 23 -0.40 15.79 11.37
N ARG A 24 -0.55 15.62 12.70
CA ARG A 24 0.11 16.47 13.70
C ARG A 24 1.63 16.33 13.63
N ALA A 25 2.14 15.10 13.69
CA ALA A 25 3.58 14.82 13.73
C ALA A 25 4.32 15.34 12.49
N PHE A 26 3.78 15.11 11.28
CA PHE A 26 4.38 15.67 10.06
C PHE A 26 4.27 17.19 9.98
N GLY A 27 3.18 17.78 10.50
CA GLY A 27 3.07 19.23 10.64
C GLY A 27 4.18 19.83 11.51
N THR A 28 4.45 19.19 12.65
CA THR A 28 5.52 19.58 13.59
C THR A 28 6.92 19.36 13.01
N LEU A 29 7.19 18.23 12.35
CA LEU A 29 8.49 17.93 11.73
C LEU A 29 8.91 19.01 10.72
N LEU A 30 7.98 19.40 9.83
CA LEU A 30 8.20 20.43 8.81
C LEU A 30 8.32 21.85 9.39
N GLN A 31 7.97 22.04 10.67
CA GLN A 31 8.22 23.27 11.43
C GLN A 31 9.62 23.26 12.04
N PHE A 32 10.03 22.17 12.70
CA PHE A 32 11.36 22.04 13.32
C PHE A 32 12.51 22.18 12.33
N ASP A 33 12.39 21.56 11.14
CA ASP A 33 13.42 21.63 10.10
C ASP A 33 13.62 23.07 9.56
N ARG A 34 12.61 23.94 9.69
CA ARG A 34 12.76 25.39 9.41
C ARG A 34 13.44 26.15 10.54
N ASN A 35 13.19 25.80 11.82
CA ASN A 35 13.82 26.46 12.97
C ASN A 35 15.35 26.27 12.95
N HIS A 36 15.81 25.10 12.49
CA HIS A 36 17.24 24.84 12.34
C HIS A 36 17.91 25.75 11.29
N GLN A 37 17.17 26.21 10.28
CA GLN A 37 17.64 27.19 9.30
C GLN A 37 17.77 28.62 9.88
N ALA A 38 16.87 29.02 10.77
CA ALA A 38 16.92 30.36 11.39
C ALA A 38 18.18 30.54 12.26
N HIS A 39 18.68 29.47 12.88
CA HIS A 39 19.89 29.53 13.70
C HIS A 39 21.22 29.42 12.93
N GLN A 40 21.22 28.93 11.67
CA GLN A 40 22.44 28.84 10.86
C GLN A 40 22.66 30.04 9.92
N LEU A 41 21.65 30.89 9.73
CA LEU A 41 21.72 32.08 8.87
C LEU A 41 21.83 33.38 9.68
N HIS A 42 22.91 33.51 10.47
CA HIS A 42 23.38 34.81 10.96
C HIS A 42 24.76 35.11 10.37
N GLY A 43 24.74 35.62 9.14
CA GLY A 43 25.91 36.10 8.40
C GLY A 43 25.51 37.06 7.28
N HIS A 44 25.46 38.35 7.61
CA HIS A 44 25.41 39.56 6.78
C HIS A 44 24.20 39.85 5.85
N PRO A 45 23.71 41.12 5.83
CA PRO A 45 22.56 41.54 5.03
C PRO A 45 22.97 41.96 3.61
N VAL A 46 22.12 41.65 2.63
CA VAL A 46 22.13 42.26 1.30
C VAL A 46 20.75 42.85 1.04
N SER A 47 20.74 44.12 0.64
CA SER A 47 19.58 44.97 0.36
C SER A 47 18.78 44.52 -0.88
N PRO A 48 17.53 45.00 -1.05
CA PRO A 48 16.56 44.41 -1.97
C PRO A 48 16.56 45.11 -3.34
N ASP A 49 16.42 44.34 -4.41
CA ASP A 49 15.95 44.84 -5.71
C ASP A 49 14.91 43.89 -6.29
N GLY A 50 13.87 44.52 -6.84
CA GLY A 50 12.52 43.99 -6.90
C GLY A 50 12.16 43.14 -8.11
N PHE A 51 10.95 42.57 -8.05
CA PHE A 51 10.16 42.14 -9.20
C PHE A 51 8.66 42.32 -8.93
N PRO A 52 7.83 42.49 -9.98
CA PRO A 52 6.53 43.15 -9.92
C PRO A 52 5.36 42.24 -9.55
N GLN A 53 4.29 42.89 -9.06
CA GLN A 53 2.95 42.34 -8.85
C GLN A 53 2.32 41.85 -10.15
N GLU A 54 1.65 40.70 -10.11
CA GLU A 54 0.55 40.37 -11.03
C GLU A 54 -0.53 39.49 -10.37
N HIS A 55 -1.68 39.48 -11.00
CA HIS A 55 -3.01 39.54 -10.40
C HIS A 55 -3.66 38.21 -9.99
N SER A 56 -4.50 38.36 -8.97
CA SER A 56 -5.51 37.45 -8.45
C SER A 56 -6.57 37.06 -9.49
N ARG A 57 -6.92 35.77 -9.58
CA ARG A 57 -8.21 35.32 -10.13
C ARG A 57 -8.77 34.11 -9.37
N GLY A 58 -9.86 34.37 -8.63
CA GLY A 58 -11.10 33.61 -8.66
C GLY A 58 -11.12 32.16 -8.16
N VAL A 59 -11.51 31.99 -6.90
CA VAL A 59 -12.07 30.74 -6.34
C VAL A 59 -13.54 30.62 -6.76
N PRO A 60 -14.06 29.42 -7.11
CA PRO A 60 -15.48 29.14 -6.99
C PRO A 60 -15.81 28.27 -5.78
N SER A 61 -16.92 28.68 -5.17
CA SER A 61 -17.56 28.28 -3.94
C SER A 61 -17.94 26.80 -3.81
N ALA A 62 -18.02 26.38 -2.54
CA ALA A 62 -18.55 25.14 -2.02
C ALA A 62 -19.95 24.79 -2.53
N CYS A 63 -20.22 23.49 -2.70
CA CYS A 63 -21.56 22.93 -2.79
C CYS A 63 -21.76 21.89 -1.71
N MET A 64 -22.85 22.06 -0.97
CA MET A 64 -23.27 21.29 0.19
C MET A 64 -23.74 19.88 -0.20
N PHE A 65 -23.52 18.94 0.71
CA PHE A 65 -24.06 17.57 0.66
C PHE A 65 -25.45 17.53 1.29
N GLU A 66 -26.40 16.89 0.62
CA GLU A 66 -27.45 16.11 1.28
C GLU A 66 -27.67 14.77 0.55
N PRO A 67 -28.12 13.71 1.25
CA PRO A 67 -27.98 12.33 0.81
C PRO A 67 -29.27 11.76 0.22
N THR A 68 -29.16 10.92 -0.80
CA THR A 68 -29.94 9.67 -1.02
C THR A 68 -29.71 9.15 -2.44
N GLY A 69 -29.56 7.82 -2.58
CA GLY A 69 -29.51 7.12 -3.86
C GLY A 69 -28.11 6.67 -4.27
N THR A 70 -28.00 5.39 -4.63
CA THR A 70 -26.82 4.77 -5.21
C THR A 70 -26.43 5.50 -6.51
N VAL A 71 -25.51 6.46 -6.42
CA VAL A 71 -25.00 7.18 -7.59
C VAL A 71 -23.97 6.28 -8.29
N CYS A 72 -24.39 5.60 -9.34
CA CYS A 72 -23.46 5.14 -10.37
C CYS A 72 -22.92 6.40 -11.06
N GLY A 73 -21.70 6.83 -10.72
CA GLY A 73 -21.07 8.00 -11.35
C GLY A 73 -20.93 7.83 -12.86
N SER A 74 -20.77 8.93 -13.60
CA SER A 74 -20.50 8.87 -15.04
C SER A 74 -19.23 8.04 -15.32
N PHE A 75 -19.10 7.49 -16.54
CA PHE A 75 -17.91 6.70 -16.95
C PHE A 75 -16.60 7.44 -16.63
N ASP A 76 -16.54 8.74 -16.89
CA ASP A 76 -15.37 9.57 -16.62
C ASP A 76 -15.08 9.72 -15.12
N GLN A 77 -16.12 9.85 -14.29
CA GLN A 77 -15.98 9.91 -12.84
C GLN A 77 -15.48 8.57 -12.27
N LYS A 78 -15.98 7.45 -12.81
CA LYS A 78 -15.51 6.11 -12.45
C LYS A 78 -14.03 5.93 -12.82
N LEU A 79 -13.65 6.32 -14.04
CA LEU A 79 -12.26 6.25 -14.50
C LEU A 79 -11.33 7.15 -13.67
N ALA A 80 -11.74 8.38 -13.35
CA ALA A 80 -10.98 9.29 -12.49
C ALA A 80 -10.79 8.71 -11.07
N THR A 81 -11.83 8.10 -10.51
CA THR A 81 -11.75 7.43 -9.21
C THR A 81 -10.73 6.29 -9.24
N LEU A 82 -10.75 5.47 -10.30
CA LEU A 82 -9.83 4.34 -10.46
C LEU A 82 -8.38 4.79 -10.67
N ARG A 83 -8.15 5.87 -11.44
CA ARG A 83 -6.81 6.46 -11.58
C ARG A 83 -6.21 6.94 -10.26
N SER A 84 -7.04 7.25 -9.27
CA SER A 84 -6.57 7.67 -7.95
C SER A 84 -6.12 6.52 -7.03
N ILE A 85 -6.30 5.27 -7.43
CA ILE A 85 -5.98 4.08 -6.61
C ILE A 85 -4.49 3.74 -6.70
N GLY A 86 -3.88 3.92 -7.87
CA GLY A 86 -2.48 3.61 -8.13
C GLY A 86 -2.24 3.33 -9.61
N ASP A 87 -1.05 2.81 -9.91
CA ASP A 87 -0.63 2.53 -11.28
C ASP A 87 -1.42 1.36 -11.87
N CYS A 88 -2.08 1.60 -12.99
CA CYS A 88 -2.80 0.58 -13.76
C CYS A 88 -1.88 -0.01 -14.83
N VAL A 89 -1.91 -1.33 -14.99
CA VAL A 89 -1.10 -2.02 -16.01
C VAL A 89 -1.53 -1.66 -17.44
N SER A 90 -2.80 -1.33 -17.66
CA SER A 90 -3.30 -0.89 -18.97
C SER A 90 -4.60 -0.10 -18.84
N GLU A 91 -4.52 1.23 -19.00
CA GLU A 91 -5.72 2.09 -19.01
C GLU A 91 -6.66 1.77 -20.18
N TYR A 92 -6.10 1.33 -21.31
CA TYR A 92 -6.88 0.94 -22.49
C TYR A 92 -7.73 -0.30 -22.20
N GLU A 93 -7.14 -1.36 -21.66
CA GLU A 93 -7.85 -2.60 -21.30
C GLU A 93 -8.94 -2.30 -20.27
N LEU A 94 -8.63 -1.45 -19.27
CA LEU A 94 -9.59 -1.02 -18.27
C LEU A 94 -10.78 -0.27 -18.90
N SER A 95 -10.52 0.65 -19.81
CA SER A 95 -11.57 1.43 -20.48
C SER A 95 -12.49 0.53 -21.32
N VAL A 96 -11.93 -0.50 -21.97
CA VAL A 96 -12.71 -1.50 -22.71
C VAL A 96 -13.55 -2.35 -21.76
N LEU A 97 -12.95 -2.83 -20.65
CA LEU A 97 -13.63 -3.62 -19.63
C LEU A 97 -14.85 -2.87 -19.07
N LEU A 98 -14.67 -1.61 -18.67
CA LEU A 98 -15.72 -0.78 -18.08
C LEU A 98 -16.88 -0.47 -19.03
N LYS A 99 -16.65 -0.54 -20.35
CA LYS A 99 -17.72 -0.41 -21.36
C LYS A 99 -18.49 -1.71 -21.59
N LYS A 100 -17.84 -2.85 -21.34
CA LYS A 100 -18.39 -4.19 -21.62
C LYS A 100 -19.08 -4.81 -20.41
N ILE A 101 -18.55 -4.59 -19.20
CA ILE A 101 -18.97 -5.27 -17.97
C ILE A 101 -19.57 -4.21 -17.02
N PRO A 102 -20.90 -4.22 -16.79
CA PRO A 102 -21.56 -3.24 -15.94
C PRO A 102 -21.09 -3.28 -14.48
N VAL A 103 -20.91 -4.48 -13.94
CA VAL A 103 -20.48 -4.74 -12.55
C VAL A 103 -19.25 -5.66 -12.59
N PRO A 104 -18.04 -5.11 -12.77
CA PRO A 104 -16.83 -5.93 -12.82
C PRO A 104 -16.48 -6.47 -11.43
N VAL A 105 -15.88 -7.67 -11.41
CA VAL A 105 -15.42 -8.31 -10.18
C VAL A 105 -13.97 -7.91 -9.89
N CYS A 106 -13.76 -7.25 -8.76
CA CYS A 106 -12.45 -6.85 -8.27
C CYS A 106 -12.01 -7.76 -7.12
N TYR A 107 -10.88 -8.43 -7.28
CA TYR A 107 -10.21 -9.12 -6.17
C TYR A 107 -9.13 -8.25 -5.55
N VAL A 108 -9.04 -8.26 -4.23
CA VAL A 108 -7.99 -7.58 -3.47
C VAL A 108 -7.12 -8.63 -2.82
N TRP A 109 -5.82 -8.61 -3.14
CA TRP A 109 -4.87 -9.52 -2.52
C TRP A 109 -4.51 -9.02 -1.12
N CYS A 110 -4.87 -9.80 -0.10
CA CYS A 110 -4.68 -9.43 1.30
C CYS A 110 -3.75 -10.44 1.97
N ASP A 111 -2.51 -10.05 2.25
CA ASP A 111 -1.57 -10.87 3.04
C ASP A 111 -1.89 -10.72 4.54
N PRO A 112 -2.35 -11.78 5.23
CA PRO A 112 -2.57 -11.71 6.67
C PRO A 112 -1.28 -11.32 7.39
N SER A 113 -1.32 -10.28 8.22
CA SER A 113 -0.16 -9.80 8.95
C SER A 113 -0.48 -9.56 10.42
N PRO A 114 0.32 -10.10 11.36
CA PRO A 114 0.15 -9.82 12.79
C PRO A 114 0.58 -8.41 13.20
N TRP A 115 1.33 -7.69 12.35
CA TRP A 115 1.59 -6.26 12.48
C TRP A 115 1.16 -5.59 11.18
N MET A 116 -0.01 -4.98 11.19
CA MET A 116 -0.52 -4.38 9.97
C MET A 116 0.23 -3.07 9.73
N HIS A 117 0.91 -2.96 8.60
CA HIS A 117 1.52 -1.69 8.21
C HIS A 117 0.44 -0.67 7.83
N ILE A 118 0.75 0.61 7.97
CA ILE A 118 -0.18 1.69 7.62
C ILE A 118 -0.76 1.59 6.20
N THR A 119 0.04 1.17 5.22
CA THR A 119 -0.43 0.94 3.84
C THR A 119 -1.43 -0.20 3.74
N GLN A 120 -1.21 -1.28 4.50
CA GLN A 120 -2.12 -2.43 4.55
C GLN A 120 -3.43 -2.07 5.26
N GLY A 121 -3.42 -1.10 6.18
CA GLY A 121 -4.63 -0.59 6.83
C GLY A 121 -5.31 0.52 6.03
N ILE A 122 -4.72 1.71 6.04
CA ILE A 122 -5.34 2.95 5.54
C ILE A 122 -5.47 2.94 4.02
N SER A 123 -4.37 2.73 3.28
CA SER A 123 -4.40 2.79 1.82
C SER A 123 -5.30 1.70 1.24
N MET A 124 -5.21 0.48 1.77
CA MET A 124 -6.09 -0.62 1.37
C MET A 124 -7.57 -0.28 1.63
N THR A 125 -7.90 0.27 2.81
CA THR A 125 -9.28 0.69 3.12
C THR A 125 -9.79 1.75 2.14
N SER A 126 -8.99 2.77 1.86
CA SER A 126 -9.34 3.82 0.89
C SER A 126 -9.58 3.24 -0.50
N ASN A 127 -8.68 2.37 -0.97
CA ASN A 127 -8.76 1.77 -2.31
C ASN A 127 -9.94 0.80 -2.45
N VAL A 128 -10.22 -0.01 -1.42
CA VAL A 128 -11.41 -0.89 -1.37
C VAL A 128 -12.68 -0.06 -1.43
N ASN A 129 -12.80 0.98 -0.60
CA ASN A 129 -13.97 1.84 -0.57
C ASN A 129 -14.21 2.56 -1.92
N LYS A 130 -13.13 2.98 -2.59
CA LYS A 130 -13.20 3.54 -3.96
C LYS A 130 -13.72 2.52 -4.97
N MET A 131 -13.27 1.26 -4.91
CA MET A 131 -13.76 0.19 -5.79
C MET A 131 -15.24 -0.11 -5.57
N VAL A 132 -15.67 -0.24 -4.30
CA VAL A 132 -17.09 -0.45 -3.96
C VAL A 132 -17.94 0.73 -4.45
N LYS A 133 -17.50 1.97 -4.20
CA LYS A 133 -18.20 3.19 -4.66
C LYS A 133 -18.26 3.30 -6.18
N ALA A 134 -17.24 2.78 -6.88
CA ALA A 134 -17.22 2.69 -8.34
C ALA A 134 -18.16 1.60 -8.89
N GLY A 135 -18.84 0.83 -8.03
CA GLY A 135 -19.80 -0.21 -8.43
C GLY A 135 -19.14 -1.51 -8.88
N PHE A 136 -17.97 -1.85 -8.32
CA PHE A 136 -17.38 -3.18 -8.45
C PHE A 136 -17.95 -4.13 -7.42
N GLU A 137 -18.08 -5.40 -7.78
CA GLU A 137 -18.20 -6.48 -6.79
C GLU A 137 -16.80 -6.75 -6.23
N VAL A 138 -16.58 -6.46 -4.95
CA VAL A 138 -15.24 -6.53 -4.35
C VAL A 138 -15.09 -7.77 -3.48
N LYS A 139 -14.01 -8.52 -3.68
CA LYS A 139 -13.65 -9.68 -2.86
C LYS A 139 -12.28 -9.51 -2.23
N LEU A 140 -12.21 -9.59 -0.91
CA LEU A 140 -10.97 -9.60 -0.15
C LEU A 140 -10.45 -11.04 -0.09
N LEU A 141 -9.39 -11.33 -0.85
CA LEU A 141 -8.77 -12.66 -0.86
C LEU A 141 -7.66 -12.69 0.18
N MET A 142 -7.97 -13.32 1.32
CA MET A 142 -7.00 -13.59 2.37
C MET A 142 -6.03 -14.65 1.89
N ALA A 143 -4.78 -14.26 1.66
CA ALA A 143 -3.68 -15.12 1.21
C ALA A 143 -3.10 -15.96 2.35
N ASP A 144 -3.96 -16.57 3.16
CA ASP A 144 -3.63 -17.39 4.33
C ASP A 144 -2.69 -18.57 4.02
N TRP A 145 -2.86 -19.18 2.84
CA TRP A 145 -1.96 -20.23 2.37
C TRP A 145 -0.52 -19.74 2.18
N PHE A 146 -0.34 -18.53 1.64
CA PHE A 146 0.99 -17.92 1.47
C PHE A 146 1.56 -17.42 2.78
N ALA A 147 0.75 -16.79 3.64
CA ALA A 147 1.18 -16.36 4.96
C ALA A 147 1.65 -17.53 5.85
N ARG A 148 1.02 -18.71 5.69
CA ARG A 148 1.48 -19.96 6.32
C ARG A 148 2.87 -20.41 5.86
N MET A 149 3.34 -19.96 4.71
CA MET A 149 4.67 -20.27 4.18
C MET A 149 5.71 -19.17 4.45
N ASP A 150 5.29 -18.01 4.97
CA ASP A 150 6.21 -16.90 5.24
C ASP A 150 6.95 -17.14 6.57
N PRO A 151 8.30 -17.26 6.56
CA PRO A 151 9.07 -17.44 7.79
C PRO A 151 8.88 -16.30 8.79
N GLN A 152 8.69 -15.06 8.34
CA GLN A 152 8.54 -13.90 9.22
C GLN A 152 7.23 -13.93 10.00
N ILE A 153 6.19 -14.54 9.42
CA ILE A 153 4.90 -14.72 10.06
C ILE A 153 4.94 -15.97 10.95
N THR A 154 5.38 -17.10 10.39
CA THR A 154 5.36 -18.40 11.06
C THR A 154 6.28 -18.47 12.28
N MET A 155 7.43 -17.78 12.28
CA MET A 155 8.28 -17.67 13.47
C MET A 155 7.56 -17.04 14.67
N LYS A 156 6.52 -16.23 14.44
CA LYS A 156 5.86 -15.44 15.48
C LYS A 156 4.51 -16.01 15.91
N VAL A 157 3.83 -16.71 15.01
CA VAL A 157 2.47 -17.23 15.27
C VAL A 157 2.33 -18.74 15.02
N GLY A 158 3.41 -19.42 14.63
CA GLY A 158 3.40 -20.81 14.20
C GLY A 158 2.92 -20.97 12.75
N SER A 159 3.09 -22.19 12.22
CA SER A 159 2.65 -22.57 10.86
C SER A 159 1.25 -23.17 10.81
N ASP A 160 0.51 -23.16 11.92
CA ASP A 160 -0.86 -23.65 11.96
C ASP A 160 -1.79 -22.70 11.20
N LEU A 161 -2.52 -23.23 10.22
CA LEU A 161 -3.42 -22.44 9.38
C LEU A 161 -4.49 -21.71 10.21
N SER A 162 -4.95 -22.31 11.31
CA SER A 162 -5.89 -21.68 12.25
C SER A 162 -5.34 -20.39 12.88
N ASN A 163 -4.04 -20.33 13.15
CA ASN A 163 -3.38 -19.14 13.70
C ASN A 163 -3.30 -18.06 12.62
N ILE A 164 -2.96 -18.43 11.39
CA ILE A 164 -2.93 -17.49 10.25
C ILE A 164 -4.33 -16.94 9.95
N GLN A 165 -5.36 -17.78 9.96
CA GLN A 165 -6.75 -17.33 9.79
C GLN A 165 -7.22 -16.44 10.95
N THR A 166 -6.69 -16.66 12.15
CA THR A 166 -6.94 -15.77 13.30
C THR A 166 -6.35 -14.38 13.05
N ILE A 167 -5.14 -14.30 12.52
CA ILE A 167 -4.53 -13.03 12.09
C ILE A 167 -5.38 -12.38 10.99
N GLY A 168 -5.87 -13.16 10.03
CA GLY A 168 -6.77 -12.66 9.00
C GLY A 168 -8.05 -12.04 9.57
N ARG A 169 -8.68 -12.68 10.56
CA ARG A 169 -9.83 -12.13 11.29
C ARG A 169 -9.48 -10.84 12.03
N TYR A 170 -8.32 -10.81 12.69
CA TYR A 170 -7.79 -9.60 13.31
C TYR A 170 -7.65 -8.46 12.30
N ASN A 171 -7.07 -8.73 11.13
CA ASN A 171 -6.92 -7.73 10.06
C ASN A 171 -8.27 -7.18 9.57
N ILE A 172 -9.28 -8.03 9.47
CA ILE A 172 -10.65 -7.62 9.12
C ILE A 172 -11.24 -6.65 10.16
N GLU A 173 -11.06 -6.92 11.46
CA GLU A 173 -11.52 -6.01 12.51
C GLU A 173 -10.76 -4.67 12.48
N VAL A 174 -9.47 -4.67 12.14
CA VAL A 174 -8.70 -3.44 11.93
C VAL A 174 -9.28 -2.64 10.75
N TRP A 175 -9.51 -3.27 9.58
CA TRP A 175 -10.13 -2.60 8.43
C TRP A 175 -11.53 -2.07 8.73
N LYS A 176 -12.32 -2.81 9.49
CA LYS A 176 -13.64 -2.37 9.96
C LYS A 176 -13.52 -1.12 10.83
N ALA A 177 -12.58 -1.10 11.77
CA ALA A 177 -12.34 0.05 12.65
C ALA A 177 -11.84 1.28 11.87
N ILE A 178 -11.10 1.09 10.76
CA ILE A 178 -10.67 2.16 9.86
C ILE A 178 -11.81 2.71 9.00
N GLY A 179 -12.94 2.00 8.90
CA GLY A 179 -14.08 2.41 8.09
C GLY A 179 -14.11 1.78 6.69
N MET A 180 -13.51 0.60 6.52
CA MET A 180 -13.74 -0.20 5.31
C MET A 180 -15.21 -0.62 5.24
N ASN A 181 -15.84 -0.40 4.09
CA ASN A 181 -17.23 -0.77 3.86
C ASN A 181 -17.37 -2.29 3.67
N LEU A 182 -17.30 -3.04 4.77
CA LEU A 182 -17.39 -4.50 4.75
C LEU A 182 -18.76 -5.02 4.28
N GLY A 183 -19.81 -4.18 4.30
CA GLY A 183 -21.12 -4.55 3.75
C GLY A 183 -21.14 -4.66 2.23
N GLY A 184 -20.16 -4.05 1.55
CA GLY A 184 -19.99 -4.12 0.10
C GLY A 184 -18.89 -5.08 -0.38
N VAL A 185 -18.34 -5.93 0.51
CA VAL A 185 -17.24 -6.84 0.17
C VAL A 185 -17.51 -8.28 0.61
N GLU A 186 -17.03 -9.24 -0.18
CA GLU A 186 -16.97 -10.66 0.20
C GLU A 186 -15.57 -11.00 0.71
N VAL A 187 -15.46 -11.68 1.86
CA VAL A 187 -14.15 -12.19 2.34
C VAL A 187 -13.99 -13.64 1.90
N VAL A 188 -12.86 -13.93 1.26
CA VAL A 188 -12.54 -15.24 0.69
C VAL A 188 -11.19 -15.72 1.23
N GLN A 189 -11.11 -16.96 1.71
CA GLN A 189 -9.83 -17.59 2.06
C GLN A 189 -9.22 -18.26 0.82
N LEU A 190 -7.94 -18.00 0.56
CA LEU A 190 -7.24 -18.61 -0.56
C LEU A 190 -7.04 -20.11 -0.32
N SER A 191 -6.71 -20.53 0.90
CA SER A 191 -6.54 -21.93 1.26
C SER A 191 -7.79 -22.77 0.95
N ASP A 192 -8.97 -22.25 1.21
CA ASP A 192 -10.25 -22.90 0.88
C ASP A 192 -10.45 -23.01 -0.64
N LYS A 193 -10.14 -21.94 -1.39
CA LYS A 193 -10.22 -21.96 -2.86
C LYS A 193 -9.25 -22.97 -3.47
N ILE A 194 -8.02 -23.06 -2.96
CA ILE A 194 -7.04 -24.07 -3.38
C ILE A 194 -7.58 -25.47 -3.05
N SER A 195 -8.06 -25.69 -1.83
CA SER A 195 -8.55 -27.00 -1.40
C SER A 195 -9.73 -27.49 -2.23
N CYS A 196 -10.70 -26.61 -2.52
CA CYS A 196 -11.86 -26.92 -3.36
C CYS A 196 -11.50 -27.21 -4.83
N LYS A 197 -10.37 -26.69 -5.31
CA LYS A 197 -9.93 -26.76 -6.72
C LYS A 197 -8.49 -27.23 -6.84
N THR A 198 -8.14 -28.25 -6.06
CA THR A 198 -6.76 -28.70 -5.87
C THR A 198 -6.09 -29.02 -7.20
N ASP A 199 -6.72 -29.86 -8.02
CA ASP A 199 -6.15 -30.28 -9.30
C ASP A 199 -6.02 -29.12 -10.29
N GLU A 200 -7.01 -28.22 -10.35
CA GLU A 200 -6.97 -27.02 -11.21
C GLU A 200 -5.81 -26.10 -10.81
N TYR A 201 -5.68 -25.80 -9.51
CA TYR A 201 -4.65 -24.88 -9.01
C TYR A 201 -3.23 -25.41 -9.22
N TRP A 202 -2.96 -26.65 -8.81
CA TRP A 202 -1.62 -27.22 -8.89
C TRP A 202 -1.20 -27.51 -10.33
N SER A 203 -2.12 -28.00 -11.17
CA SER A 203 -1.85 -28.19 -12.60
C SER A 203 -1.54 -26.85 -13.28
N LEU A 204 -2.31 -25.81 -12.95
CA LEU A 204 -2.08 -24.46 -13.48
C LEU A 204 -0.73 -23.90 -13.02
N ALA A 205 -0.37 -24.02 -11.74
CA ALA A 205 0.92 -23.56 -11.22
C ALA A 205 2.10 -24.26 -11.93
N MET A 206 2.00 -25.58 -12.14
CA MET A 206 3.03 -26.35 -12.84
C MET A 206 3.11 -26.00 -14.33
N ASP A 207 1.98 -25.77 -15.00
CA ASP A 207 1.99 -25.37 -16.42
C ASP A 207 2.54 -23.94 -16.61
N ILE A 208 2.24 -23.03 -15.68
CA ILE A 208 2.85 -21.69 -15.65
C ILE A 208 4.36 -21.82 -15.49
N ALA A 209 4.83 -22.61 -14.52
CA ALA A 209 6.27 -22.81 -14.30
C ALA A 209 6.97 -23.38 -15.55
N ARG A 210 6.37 -24.38 -16.20
CA ARG A 210 6.89 -25.01 -17.43
C ARG A 210 6.99 -24.04 -18.61
N LYS A 211 6.08 -23.06 -18.70
CA LYS A 211 6.06 -22.05 -19.77
C LYS A 211 6.78 -20.75 -19.39
N SER A 212 7.39 -20.68 -18.21
CA SER A 212 8.08 -19.48 -17.73
C SER A 212 9.59 -19.58 -17.93
N ASP A 213 10.22 -18.45 -18.27
CA ASP A 213 11.68 -18.37 -18.34
C ASP A 213 12.28 -18.10 -16.96
N LEU A 214 13.18 -18.98 -16.52
CA LEU A 214 13.82 -18.88 -15.20
C LEU A 214 14.66 -17.59 -15.06
N SER A 215 15.36 -17.17 -16.12
CA SER A 215 16.18 -15.96 -16.09
C SER A 215 15.32 -14.72 -15.87
N ARG A 216 14.13 -14.69 -16.46
CA ARG A 216 13.11 -13.66 -16.26
C ARG A 216 12.57 -13.67 -14.84
N ILE A 217 12.24 -14.84 -14.28
CA ILE A 217 11.85 -14.96 -12.86
C ILE A 217 12.95 -14.40 -11.94
N LYS A 218 14.20 -14.83 -12.14
CA LYS A 218 15.36 -14.33 -11.37
C LYS A 218 15.54 -12.82 -11.54
N SER A 219 15.36 -12.28 -12.74
CA SER A 219 15.44 -10.84 -13.00
C SER A 219 14.39 -10.05 -12.21
N TRP A 220 13.12 -10.51 -12.21
CA TRP A 220 12.07 -9.88 -11.41
C TRP A 220 12.36 -9.93 -9.91
N LEU A 221 12.81 -11.08 -9.41
CA LEU A 221 13.18 -11.23 -8.00
C LEU A 221 14.30 -10.26 -7.59
N ARG A 222 15.28 -10.00 -8.48
CA ARG A 222 16.35 -9.01 -8.24
C ARG A 222 15.80 -7.58 -8.19
N VAL A 223 14.95 -7.20 -9.14
CA VAL A 223 14.33 -5.86 -9.18
C VAL A 223 13.42 -5.63 -7.97
N TYR A 224 12.69 -6.66 -7.54
CA TYR A 224 11.86 -6.54 -6.35
C TYR A 224 12.72 -6.45 -5.08
N ALA A 225 13.76 -7.27 -4.96
CA ALA A 225 14.67 -7.23 -3.82
C ALA A 225 15.38 -5.87 -3.66
N SER A 226 15.65 -5.15 -4.75
CA SER A 226 16.22 -3.79 -4.68
C SER A 226 15.20 -2.71 -4.27
N LYS A 227 13.90 -3.03 -4.26
CA LYS A 227 12.80 -2.14 -3.88
C LYS A 227 12.14 -2.51 -2.56
N ASP A 228 12.41 -3.69 -2.00
CA ASP A 228 11.80 -4.16 -0.74
C ASP A 228 12.37 -3.36 0.44
N PRO A 229 11.57 -2.49 1.09
CA PRO A 229 12.03 -1.65 2.18
C PRO A 229 12.47 -2.48 3.42
N ARG A 230 12.00 -3.72 3.54
CA ARG A 230 12.23 -4.59 4.72
C ARG A 230 13.56 -5.34 4.69
N ARG A 231 14.23 -5.42 3.53
CA ARG A 231 15.41 -6.28 3.37
C ARG A 231 16.69 -5.47 3.51
N CYS A 232 17.24 -5.48 4.72
CA CYS A 232 18.57 -5.00 5.09
C CYS A 232 19.57 -5.00 3.92
N GLN A 233 20.10 -3.82 3.56
CA GLN A 233 21.38 -3.72 2.86
C GLN A 233 22.35 -2.93 3.73
N GLY A 234 23.04 -3.66 4.59
CA GLY A 234 24.31 -3.26 5.18
C GLY A 234 25.41 -4.09 4.54
N SER A 235 26.36 -3.41 3.90
CA SER A 235 27.55 -3.93 3.19
C SER A 235 27.28 -4.64 1.85
N ILE A 236 27.86 -4.08 0.76
CA ILE A 236 28.05 -4.62 -0.61
C ILE A 236 26.76 -5.18 -1.24
N ASP A 237 26.26 -4.60 -2.34
CA ASP A 237 25.13 -5.16 -3.14
C ASP A 237 25.14 -6.71 -3.17
N PRO A 238 24.35 -7.38 -2.30
CA PRO A 238 24.40 -8.83 -2.17
C PRO A 238 23.68 -9.57 -3.31
N TYR A 239 23.03 -8.84 -4.23
CA TYR A 239 21.95 -9.39 -5.03
C TYR A 239 22.30 -9.63 -6.50
N MET A 240 23.48 -9.20 -6.95
CA MET A 240 24.04 -9.70 -8.20
C MET A 240 24.52 -11.16 -8.07
N SER A 241 24.89 -11.63 -6.87
CA SER A 241 25.55 -12.93 -6.66
C SER A 241 24.81 -13.93 -5.74
N ARG A 242 23.68 -13.56 -5.11
CA ARG A 242 22.86 -14.50 -4.33
C ARG A 242 22.07 -15.46 -5.22
N GLU A 243 22.18 -16.77 -4.95
CA GLU A 243 21.24 -17.77 -5.46
C GLU A 243 19.88 -17.67 -4.74
N PHE A 244 18.80 -17.73 -5.51
CA PHE A 244 17.44 -17.76 -4.99
C PHE A 244 17.09 -19.16 -4.51
N SER A 245 16.38 -19.28 -3.39
CA SER A 245 15.86 -20.57 -2.96
C SER A 245 14.82 -21.10 -3.97
N ALA A 246 14.62 -22.42 -3.99
CA ALA A 246 13.59 -23.02 -4.84
C ALA A 246 12.19 -22.45 -4.55
N ALA A 247 11.89 -22.15 -3.27
CA ALA A 247 10.64 -21.51 -2.87
C ALA A 247 10.50 -20.10 -3.47
N GLU A 248 11.54 -19.27 -3.41
CA GLU A 248 11.51 -17.92 -4.00
C GLU A 248 11.32 -17.96 -5.52
N ILE A 249 11.91 -18.94 -6.20
CA ILE A 249 11.74 -19.14 -7.65
C ILE A 249 10.32 -19.63 -7.98
N ALA A 250 9.76 -20.52 -7.17
CA ALA A 250 8.42 -21.08 -7.39
C ALA A 250 7.30 -20.09 -7.04
N ASN A 251 7.52 -19.18 -6.10
CA ASN A 251 6.48 -18.32 -5.52
C ASN A 251 5.73 -17.48 -6.58
N PRO A 252 6.37 -16.84 -7.57
CA PRO A 252 5.66 -16.12 -8.64
C PRO A 252 4.71 -17.01 -9.44
N CYS A 253 5.06 -18.28 -9.69
CA CYS A 253 4.20 -19.23 -10.39
C CYS A 253 2.96 -19.59 -9.55
N LEU A 254 3.14 -19.78 -8.24
CA LEU A 254 2.06 -20.05 -7.30
C LEU A 254 1.11 -18.83 -7.19
N GLN A 255 1.66 -17.63 -7.05
CA GLN A 255 0.87 -16.39 -7.05
C GLN A 255 0.09 -16.22 -8.36
N SER A 256 0.72 -16.51 -9.50
CA SER A 256 0.07 -16.47 -10.81
C SER A 256 -1.12 -17.42 -10.89
N ALA A 257 -0.96 -18.65 -10.40
CA ALA A 257 -2.06 -19.61 -10.34
C ALA A 257 -3.17 -19.11 -9.41
N GLY A 258 -2.83 -18.53 -8.25
CA GLY A 258 -3.79 -17.93 -7.33
C GLY A 258 -4.61 -16.82 -7.97
N ILE A 259 -3.96 -15.95 -8.74
CA ILE A 259 -4.60 -14.86 -9.52
C ILE A 259 -5.54 -15.43 -10.58
N LEU A 260 -5.07 -16.40 -11.37
CA LEU A 260 -5.81 -16.93 -12.51
C LEU A 260 -6.97 -17.86 -12.12
N LEU A 261 -6.88 -18.50 -10.95
CA LEU A 261 -7.92 -19.39 -10.39
C LEU A 261 -9.22 -18.63 -10.09
N GLN A 262 -9.13 -17.37 -9.64
CA GLN A 262 -10.30 -16.58 -9.26
C GLN A 262 -11.09 -16.04 -10.45
N LYS A 263 -10.46 -15.98 -11.64
CA LYS A 263 -11.07 -15.45 -12.87
C LYS A 263 -11.65 -14.03 -12.70
N ALA A 264 -10.99 -13.20 -11.90
CA ALA A 264 -11.39 -11.81 -11.67
C ALA A 264 -11.15 -10.93 -12.90
N ASP A 265 -11.94 -9.87 -13.02
CA ASP A 265 -11.78 -8.85 -14.06
C ASP A 265 -10.62 -7.90 -13.73
N VAL A 266 -10.55 -7.49 -12.46
CA VAL A 266 -9.59 -6.53 -11.94
C VAL A 266 -8.99 -7.05 -10.63
N TRP A 267 -7.71 -6.74 -10.43
CA TRP A 267 -6.99 -6.99 -9.19
C TRP A 267 -6.52 -5.69 -8.54
N LEU A 268 -6.64 -5.60 -7.22
CA LEU A 268 -5.82 -4.72 -6.39
C LEU A 268 -4.69 -5.56 -5.78
N LEU A 269 -3.45 -5.24 -6.16
CA LEU A 269 -2.25 -5.96 -5.76
C LEU A 269 -1.28 -5.03 -5.03
N ASN A 270 -0.40 -5.62 -4.23
CA ASN A 270 0.80 -4.94 -3.74
C ASN A 270 1.97 -5.23 -4.68
N LEU A 271 3.08 -4.49 -4.50
CA LEU A 271 4.25 -4.59 -5.38
C LEU A 271 4.91 -5.98 -5.35
N ASP A 272 4.79 -6.71 -4.25
CA ASP A 272 5.29 -8.09 -4.11
C ASP A 272 4.51 -9.12 -4.94
N GLN A 273 3.27 -8.83 -5.32
CA GLN A 273 2.53 -9.65 -6.29
C GLN A 273 2.79 -9.24 -7.76
N HIS A 274 3.60 -8.21 -8.02
CA HIS A 274 3.87 -7.74 -9.39
C HIS A 274 4.50 -8.84 -10.27
N GLY A 275 5.44 -9.61 -9.73
CA GLY A 275 6.07 -10.73 -10.44
C GLY A 275 5.04 -11.80 -10.84
N GLY A 276 4.17 -12.19 -9.91
CA GLY A 276 3.08 -13.13 -10.17
C GLY A 276 2.07 -12.58 -11.19
N HIS A 277 1.71 -11.30 -11.12
CA HIS A 277 0.78 -10.70 -12.08
C HIS A 277 1.34 -10.68 -13.51
N ILE A 278 2.61 -10.30 -13.67
CA ILE A 278 3.26 -10.30 -14.99
C ILE A 278 3.28 -11.71 -15.57
N LEU A 279 3.69 -12.72 -14.78
CA LEU A 279 3.69 -14.10 -15.24
C LEU A 279 2.28 -14.58 -15.59
N ALA A 280 1.26 -14.25 -14.79
CA ALA A 280 -0.13 -14.55 -15.10
C ALA A 280 -0.57 -13.97 -16.47
N ARG A 281 -0.23 -12.70 -16.75
CA ARG A 281 -0.54 -12.06 -18.04
C ARG A 281 0.22 -12.70 -19.19
N GLN A 282 1.51 -13.00 -19.01
CA GLN A 282 2.30 -13.68 -20.02
C GLN A 282 1.74 -15.06 -20.32
N TYR A 283 1.41 -15.83 -19.29
CA TYR A 283 0.79 -17.13 -19.43
C TYR A 283 -0.51 -17.05 -20.23
N CYS A 284 -1.41 -16.12 -19.89
CA CYS A 284 -2.66 -15.90 -20.63
C CYS A 284 -2.42 -15.65 -22.13
N LYS A 285 -1.38 -14.88 -22.48
CA LYS A 285 -1.00 -14.66 -23.89
C LYS A 285 -0.51 -15.94 -24.58
N HIS A 286 0.28 -16.77 -23.89
CA HIS A 286 0.78 -18.03 -24.47
C HIS A 286 -0.29 -19.07 -24.73
N ILE A 287 -1.36 -19.06 -23.93
CA ILE A 287 -2.50 -19.97 -24.10
C ILE A 287 -3.69 -19.32 -24.82
N GLU A 288 -3.48 -18.11 -25.38
CA GLU A 288 -4.49 -17.34 -26.11
C GLU A 288 -5.81 -17.16 -25.33
N ARG A 289 -5.70 -17.00 -24.01
CA ARG A 289 -6.86 -16.79 -23.15
C ARG A 289 -7.43 -15.39 -23.40
N GLU A 290 -8.72 -15.33 -23.72
CA GLU A 290 -9.43 -14.08 -24.01
C GLU A 290 -9.39 -13.07 -22.86
N THR A 291 -9.47 -13.57 -21.62
CA THR A 291 -9.46 -12.74 -20.41
C THR A 291 -8.04 -12.64 -19.85
N ILE A 292 -7.44 -11.46 -19.96
CA ILE A 292 -6.14 -11.14 -19.36
C ILE A 292 -6.39 -10.32 -18.09
N PRO A 293 -5.84 -10.70 -16.92
CA PRO A 293 -6.11 -9.99 -15.67
C PRO A 293 -5.55 -8.56 -15.72
N ILE A 294 -6.39 -7.59 -15.40
CA ILE A 294 -6.02 -6.18 -15.19
C ILE A 294 -5.68 -6.02 -13.71
N ALA A 295 -4.63 -5.26 -13.39
CA ALA A 295 -4.30 -4.95 -12.00
C ALA A 295 -4.01 -3.46 -11.82
N PHE A 296 -4.37 -2.99 -10.63
CA PHE A 296 -3.83 -1.77 -10.02
C PHE A 296 -2.87 -2.18 -8.91
N PHE A 297 -1.75 -1.48 -8.83
CA PHE A 297 -0.79 -1.66 -7.75
C PHE A 297 -0.94 -0.57 -6.70
N ASN A 298 -1.00 -0.97 -5.44
CA ASN A 298 -0.95 -0.05 -4.32
C ASN A 298 0.40 0.68 -4.32
N ASN A 299 0.37 1.99 -4.03
CA ASN A 299 1.58 2.77 -3.85
C ASN A 299 2.38 2.22 -2.67
N VAL A 300 3.66 1.93 -2.89
CA VAL A 300 4.57 1.51 -1.83
C VAL A 300 5.09 2.75 -1.14
N LEU A 301 4.81 2.87 0.16
CA LEU A 301 5.42 3.89 0.97
C LEU A 301 6.90 3.55 1.19
N PRO A 302 7.81 4.53 1.04
CA PRO A 302 9.22 4.33 1.37
C PRO A 302 9.42 4.07 2.86
N ASN A 303 10.58 3.52 3.20
CA ASN A 303 11.05 3.47 4.59
C ASN A 303 11.17 4.87 5.17
N LEU A 304 10.81 5.03 6.45
CA LEU A 304 11.03 6.27 7.16
C LEU A 304 12.52 6.57 7.35
N LEU A 305 13.37 5.56 7.56
CA LEU A 305 14.79 5.75 7.84
C LEU A 305 15.66 5.75 6.56
N GLU A 306 16.72 6.56 6.53
CA GLU A 306 17.74 6.54 5.46
C GLU A 306 18.67 5.33 5.63
N HIS A 307 19.15 4.76 4.53
CA HIS A 307 20.29 3.83 4.57
C HIS A 307 21.62 4.60 4.73
N PRO A 308 22.57 4.15 5.58
CA PRO A 308 22.58 2.91 6.37
C PRO A 308 22.05 3.07 7.80
N GLY A 309 21.32 4.14 8.12
CA GLY A 309 20.67 4.39 9.43
C GLY A 309 19.62 3.34 9.83
N PHE A 310 19.40 2.33 9.00
CA PHE A 310 18.70 1.10 9.35
C PHE A 310 19.44 0.42 10.50
N GLY A 311 18.93 0.56 11.74
CA GLY A 311 19.08 -0.51 12.71
C GLY A 311 18.65 -1.81 12.03
N GLY A 312 19.33 -2.93 12.28
CA GLY A 312 19.09 -4.18 11.53
C GLY A 312 17.59 -4.55 11.41
N CYS A 313 17.23 -5.52 10.56
CA CYS A 313 15.87 -5.88 10.10
C CYS A 313 14.72 -5.97 11.14
N ASN A 314 15.03 -5.86 12.43
CA ASN A 314 14.10 -5.80 13.54
C ASN A 314 13.79 -4.37 14.05
N ASP A 315 14.42 -3.30 13.53
CA ASP A 315 14.12 -1.93 13.96
C ASP A 315 12.67 -1.57 13.57
N THR A 316 11.77 -1.35 14.53
CA THR A 316 10.36 -1.09 14.22
C THR A 316 10.10 0.31 13.67
N ARG A 317 11.11 1.19 13.62
CA ARG A 317 10.97 2.59 13.18
C ARG A 317 11.02 2.79 11.68
N TRP A 318 11.34 1.76 10.88
CA TRP A 318 11.33 1.90 9.41
C TRP A 318 9.92 2.15 8.83
N THR A 319 8.87 1.90 9.61
CA THR A 319 7.47 2.12 9.19
C THR A 319 6.56 2.36 10.38
N ILE A 320 5.33 2.75 10.07
CA ILE A 320 4.25 2.96 11.01
C ILE A 320 3.30 1.77 10.94
N PHE A 321 3.03 1.18 12.09
CA PHE A 321 2.08 0.09 12.25
C PHE A 321 0.73 0.66 12.67
N MET A 322 -0.34 -0.05 12.33
CA MET A 322 -1.67 0.35 12.74
C MET A 322 -1.78 0.39 14.27
N GLU A 323 -1.03 -0.44 14.99
CA GLU A 323 -1.13 -0.54 16.45
C GLU A 323 -0.22 0.43 17.22
N ASP A 324 0.59 1.24 16.52
CA ASP A 324 1.45 2.23 17.18
C ASP A 324 0.60 3.28 17.92
N CYS A 325 0.98 3.61 19.15
CA CYS A 325 0.36 4.72 19.88
C CYS A 325 0.84 6.08 19.35
N GLU A 326 0.19 7.17 19.76
CA GLU A 326 0.53 8.52 19.30
C GLU A 326 2.00 8.87 19.58
N GLU A 327 2.52 8.49 20.74
CA GLU A 327 3.92 8.73 21.11
C GLU A 327 4.89 7.96 20.21
N GLU A 328 4.58 6.70 19.87
CA GLU A 328 5.38 5.88 18.96
C GLU A 328 5.35 6.45 17.54
N VAL A 329 4.19 6.91 17.07
CA VAL A 329 4.04 7.57 15.76
C VAL A 329 4.88 8.85 15.69
N CYS A 330 4.78 9.71 16.70
CA CYS A 330 5.56 10.95 16.78
C CYS A 330 7.06 10.66 16.77
N SER A 331 7.53 9.74 17.63
CA SER A 331 8.96 9.39 17.70
C SER A 331 9.49 8.83 16.37
N LYS A 332 8.73 8.00 15.65
CA LYS A 332 9.14 7.47 14.34
C LYS A 332 9.23 8.54 13.27
N ILE A 333 8.35 9.55 13.32
CA ILE A 333 8.35 10.67 12.37
C ILE A 333 9.49 11.64 12.68
N GLU A 334 9.81 11.87 13.95
CA GLU A 334 10.98 12.65 14.36
C GLU A 334 12.29 12.04 13.87
N ASP A 335 12.40 10.70 13.90
CA ASP A 335 13.54 9.96 13.38
C ASP A 335 13.54 9.79 11.84
N ALA A 336 12.48 10.22 11.16
CA ALA A 336 12.33 9.99 9.73
C ALA A 336 13.29 10.85 8.89
N PHE A 337 13.84 10.24 7.85
CA PHE A 337 14.68 10.89 6.87
C PHE A 337 13.89 11.94 6.07
N CYS A 338 14.15 13.21 6.30
CA CYS A 338 13.48 14.29 5.59
C CYS A 338 14.51 15.31 5.06
N PRO A 339 15.21 15.02 3.95
CA PRO A 339 16.22 15.92 3.42
C PRO A 339 15.61 17.23 2.91
N LEU A 340 16.20 18.34 3.34
CA LEU A 340 15.81 19.68 2.95
C LEU A 340 15.84 19.90 1.43
N LYS A 341 14.79 20.55 0.90
CA LYS A 341 14.64 20.92 -0.51
C LYS A 341 14.76 19.74 -1.50
N ASN A 342 14.69 18.51 -1.01
CA ASN A 342 14.73 17.32 -1.84
C ASN A 342 13.39 16.59 -1.72
N ALA A 343 12.61 16.67 -2.80
CA ALA A 343 11.33 15.97 -2.90
C ALA A 343 11.49 14.51 -3.38
N LYS A 344 12.62 14.17 -3.98
CA LYS A 344 12.82 12.86 -4.59
C LYS A 344 13.13 11.83 -3.51
N CYS A 345 12.29 10.79 -3.44
CA CYS A 345 12.41 9.71 -2.46
C CYS A 345 12.38 10.19 -0.99
N ASN A 346 11.69 11.30 -0.71
CA ASN A 346 11.53 11.82 0.65
C ASN A 346 10.34 11.11 1.33
N PRO A 347 10.57 10.25 2.34
CA PRO A 347 9.50 9.47 2.94
C PRO A 347 8.41 10.32 3.60
N CYS A 348 8.75 11.43 4.24
CA CYS A 348 7.76 12.31 4.84
C CYS A 348 6.80 12.88 3.79
N LEU A 349 7.33 13.32 2.65
CA LEU A 349 6.50 13.84 1.56
C LEU A 349 5.65 12.75 0.90
N GLU A 350 6.15 11.53 0.77
CA GLU A 350 5.37 10.42 0.19
C GLU A 350 4.23 9.98 1.14
N TYR A 351 4.45 9.98 2.46
CA TYR A 351 3.37 9.73 3.44
C TYR A 351 2.32 10.85 3.38
N ILE A 352 2.72 12.12 3.30
CA ILE A 352 1.79 13.23 3.13
C ILE A 352 0.98 13.05 1.83
N LYS A 353 1.65 12.73 0.72
CA LYS A 353 1.04 12.61 -0.60
C LYS A 353 0.07 11.42 -0.72
N TYR A 354 0.41 10.26 -0.16
CA TYR A 354 -0.36 9.03 -0.38
C TYR A 354 -1.26 8.64 0.79
N ILE A 355 -1.04 9.16 2.00
CA ILE A 355 -1.87 8.89 3.17
C ILE A 355 -2.67 10.13 3.56
N ILE A 356 -1.98 11.22 3.90
CA ILE A 356 -2.61 12.37 4.57
C ILE A 356 -3.53 13.14 3.63
N LEU A 357 -3.03 13.54 2.46
CA LEU A 357 -3.83 14.28 1.48
C LEU A 357 -5.04 13.48 0.98
N PRO A 358 -4.92 12.17 0.65
CA PRO A 358 -6.09 11.38 0.25
C PRO A 358 -7.09 11.14 1.38
N TRP A 359 -6.64 11.10 2.65
CA TRP A 359 -7.51 10.86 3.80
C TRP A 359 -8.25 12.13 4.25
N PHE A 360 -7.53 13.24 4.42
CA PHE A 360 -8.11 14.49 4.95
C PHE A 360 -8.51 15.50 3.86
N GLY A 361 -8.06 15.32 2.63
CA GLY A 361 -8.28 16.26 1.51
C GLY A 361 -7.44 17.54 1.59
N LYS A 362 -6.77 17.80 2.72
CA LYS A 362 -5.88 18.94 2.95
C LYS A 362 -4.77 18.57 3.92
N PHE A 363 -3.71 19.37 3.93
CA PHE A 363 -2.63 19.29 4.90
C PHE A 363 -2.22 20.70 5.29
N GLU A 364 -2.32 21.01 6.58
CA GLU A 364 -2.03 22.33 7.13
C GLU A 364 -0.80 22.26 8.04
N VAL A 365 0.18 23.12 7.76
CA VAL A 365 1.37 23.29 8.60
C VAL A 365 1.17 24.54 9.44
N LEU A 366 0.92 24.36 10.74
CA LEU A 366 0.79 25.47 11.68
C LEU A 366 2.15 26.15 11.87
N GLN A 367 2.21 27.46 11.66
CA GLN A 367 3.42 28.25 11.91
C GLN A 367 3.27 29.02 13.21
N THR A 368 4.26 28.90 14.10
CA THR A 368 4.45 29.89 15.17
C THR A 368 5.02 31.18 14.57
N VAL A 369 4.63 32.34 15.14
CA VAL A 369 4.92 33.70 14.62
C VAL A 369 6.42 33.98 14.45
N GLU A 370 7.30 33.25 15.14
CA GLU A 370 8.76 33.35 14.97
C GLU A 370 9.26 32.81 13.63
N ASN A 371 8.47 31.99 12.93
CA ASN A 371 8.88 31.27 11.72
C ASN A 371 8.34 31.86 10.41
N SER A 372 7.50 32.89 10.48
CA SER A 372 6.88 33.47 9.28
C SER A 372 7.82 34.33 8.46
N GLY A 373 9.01 34.73 8.96
CA GLY A 373 9.95 35.57 8.21
C GLY A 373 9.35 36.90 7.74
N ILE A 374 8.19 37.31 8.28
CA ILE A 374 7.59 38.62 8.07
C ILE A 374 7.97 39.43 9.30
N LYS A 375 8.98 40.29 9.13
CA LYS A 375 9.18 41.44 10.01
C LYS A 375 8.26 42.57 9.56
#